data_AF-A0A1R3WTH4-F1
#
_entry.id   AF-A0A1R3WTH4-F1
#
_cell.length_a   1.000
_cell.length_b   1.000
_cell.length_c   1.000
_cell.angle_alpha   90.00
_cell.angle_beta   90.00
_cell.angle_gamma   90.00
#
_symmetry.space_group_name_H-M   'P 1'
#
loop_
_entity.id
_entity.type
_entity.pdbx_description
1 polymer ?
#
loop_
_entity_poly.entity_id
_entity_poly.type
_entity_poly.pdbx_seq_one_letter_code
_entity_poly.pdbx_strand_id
1 'polypeptide(L)'
;MESDALDTTAQGAADSGAGLPQLNFEHFGNQIFWLLVTLVVIYLILSRVALPRIAAILAERQGTITHDLAYAEELKTKARAAEDAYEKALADARAEAQEIVGQARAEIQAEVDEAMKRADAEIAARTAESEKAIAEIRAGAMESVREVAGETAAALVTALGGKSDEGAIRAAVDRRVEG
;
A
#
# COMPACT_ATOMS: atom_id res chain seq x y z
N MET A 1 -2.73 89.31 -104.87
CA MET A 1 -1.88 90.23 -104.12
C MET A 1 -1.54 89.50 -102.83
N GLU A 2 -0.24 89.32 -102.64
CA GLU A 2 0.60 88.65 -101.62
C GLU A 2 0.13 88.46 -100.16
N SER A 3 0.91 87.60 -99.44
CA SER A 3 1.20 87.54 -97.98
C SER A 3 0.19 86.78 -97.08
N ASP A 4 0.53 85.96 -96.06
CA ASP A 4 1.74 85.37 -95.46
C ASP A 4 1.30 84.36 -94.34
N ALA A 5 2.20 83.44 -93.95
CA ALA A 5 2.38 82.77 -92.64
C ALA A 5 1.36 81.81 -91.94
N LEU A 6 1.86 80.57 -91.76
CA LEU A 6 2.03 79.76 -90.51
C LEU A 6 0.83 79.21 -89.69
N ASP A 7 0.63 77.89 -89.85
CA ASP A 7 0.62 76.80 -88.85
C ASP A 7 0.17 77.06 -87.39
N THR A 8 -0.89 76.38 -86.96
CA THR A 8 -1.00 75.75 -85.63
C THR A 8 -2.08 74.64 -85.67
N THR A 9 -1.57 73.42 -85.81
CA THR A 9 -2.06 72.09 -85.39
C THR A 9 -3.47 71.90 -84.81
N ALA A 10 -4.10 70.88 -85.40
CA ALA A 10 -5.32 70.20 -85.00
C ALA A 10 -5.25 69.51 -83.62
N GLN A 11 -6.38 69.49 -82.92
CA GLN A 11 -7.04 68.23 -82.54
C GLN A 11 -8.50 68.51 -82.14
N GLY A 12 -9.43 68.16 -83.02
CA GLY A 12 -10.87 68.21 -82.75
C GLY A 12 -11.56 67.07 -83.47
N ALA A 13 -11.95 66.04 -82.72
CA ALA A 13 -12.93 65.03 -83.12
C ALA A 13 -13.55 64.52 -81.81
N ALA A 14 -14.76 64.97 -81.46
CA ALA A 14 -16.03 64.36 -81.84
C ALA A 14 -16.22 62.99 -81.16
N ASP A 15 -17.07 62.91 -80.15
CA ASP A 15 -18.38 62.22 -80.24
C ASP A 15 -19.07 62.26 -78.87
N SER A 16 -20.38 62.55 -78.82
CA SER A 16 -21.14 62.52 -77.57
C SER A 16 -22.65 62.47 -77.82
N GLY A 17 -23.26 61.35 -77.45
CA GLY A 17 -24.52 61.37 -76.70
C GLY A 17 -25.55 60.33 -77.10
N ALA A 18 -25.66 59.25 -76.31
CA ALA A 18 -26.80 59.07 -75.40
C ALA A 18 -26.70 57.73 -74.63
N GLY A 19 -26.11 57.78 -73.43
CA GLY A 19 -26.10 56.70 -72.44
C GLY A 19 -25.14 57.10 -71.33
N LEU A 20 -25.46 56.80 -70.06
CA LEU A 20 -24.49 56.99 -68.98
C LEU A 20 -23.16 56.35 -69.43
N PRO A 21 -22.00 57.04 -69.34
CA PRO A 21 -20.72 56.50 -69.82
C PRO A 21 -20.32 55.18 -69.14
N GLN A 22 -20.98 54.82 -68.04
CA GLN A 22 -20.84 53.59 -67.28
C GLN A 22 -21.61 52.39 -67.88
N LEU A 23 -22.55 52.64 -68.79
CA LEU A 23 -23.42 51.64 -69.44
C LEU A 23 -23.09 51.47 -70.93
N ASN A 24 -21.88 51.85 -71.36
CA ASN A 24 -21.43 51.56 -72.71
C ASN A 24 -21.04 50.08 -72.83
N PHE A 25 -21.91 49.29 -73.48
CA PHE A 25 -21.77 47.84 -73.66
C PHE A 25 -20.58 47.42 -74.54
N GLU A 26 -19.94 48.35 -75.24
CA GLU A 26 -18.79 48.08 -76.11
C GLU A 26 -17.58 47.54 -75.33
N HIS A 27 -17.38 47.97 -74.08
CA HIS A 27 -16.27 47.51 -73.23
C HIS A 27 -16.60 46.29 -72.36
N PHE A 28 -17.87 45.87 -72.31
CA PHE A 28 -18.32 44.79 -71.43
C PHE A 28 -17.69 43.45 -71.81
N GLY A 29 -17.49 43.18 -73.11
CA GLY A 29 -16.87 41.94 -73.57
C GLY A 29 -15.44 41.74 -73.05
N ASN A 30 -14.63 42.80 -73.08
CA ASN A 30 -13.26 42.76 -72.56
C ASN A 30 -13.23 42.62 -71.02
N GLN A 31 -14.11 43.35 -70.31
CA GLN A 31 -14.24 43.23 -68.85
C GLN A 31 -14.68 41.83 -68.42
N ILE A 32 -15.67 41.25 -69.10
CA ILE A 32 -16.16 39.88 -68.84
C ILE A 32 -15.06 38.85 -69.13
N PHE A 33 -14.30 39.01 -70.21
CA PHE A 33 -13.19 38.12 -70.52
C PHE A 33 -12.14 38.10 -69.40
N TRP A 34 -11.66 39.27 -68.96
CA TRP A 34 -10.69 39.36 -67.87
C TRP A 34 -11.26 38.93 -66.52
N LEU A 35 -12.56 39.18 -66.27
CA LEU A 35 -13.25 38.66 -65.09
C LEU A 35 -13.20 37.13 -65.08
N LEU A 36 -13.54 36.47 -66.19
CA LEU A 36 -13.48 35.01 -66.27
C LEU A 36 -12.05 34.48 -66.12
N VAL A 37 -11.07 35.11 -66.75
CA VAL A 37 -9.65 34.72 -66.63
C VAL A 37 -9.19 34.83 -65.18
N THR A 38 -9.41 35.97 -64.53
CA THR A 38 -9.01 36.19 -63.13
C THR A 38 -9.77 35.28 -62.16
N LEU A 39 -11.06 35.04 -62.40
CA LEU A 39 -11.87 34.10 -61.63
C LEU A 39 -11.31 32.68 -61.71
N VAL A 40 -10.97 32.20 -62.90
CA VAL A 40 -10.36 30.88 -63.10
C VAL A 40 -9.01 30.80 -62.41
N VAL A 41 -8.16 31.83 -62.53
CA VAL A 41 -6.85 31.86 -61.85
C VAL A 41 -7.02 31.80 -60.33
N ILE A 42 -7.91 32.60 -59.75
CA ILE A 42 -8.21 32.57 -58.31
C ILE A 42 -8.76 31.21 -57.89
N TYR A 43 -9.69 30.64 -58.67
CA TYR A 43 -10.26 29.32 -58.41
C TYR A 43 -9.19 28.23 -58.38
N LEU A 44 -8.26 28.25 -59.34
CA LEU A 44 -7.14 27.31 -59.36
C LEU A 44 -6.20 27.48 -58.15
N ILE A 45 -5.89 28.73 -57.76
CA ILE A 45 -5.08 28.99 -56.57
C ILE A 45 -5.77 28.49 -55.30
N LEU A 46 -7.06 28.77 -55.14
CA LEU A 46 -7.81 28.33 -53.96
C LEU A 46 -7.93 26.80 -53.91
N SER A 47 -8.32 26.17 -55.01
CA SER A 47 -8.51 24.72 -55.08
C SER A 47 -7.20 23.93 -54.94
N ARG A 48 -6.09 24.43 -55.50
CA ARG A 48 -4.83 23.70 -55.55
C ARG A 48 -3.83 24.08 -54.46
N VAL A 49 -3.97 25.25 -53.83
CA VAL A 49 -2.99 25.73 -52.84
C VAL A 49 -3.65 26.08 -51.50
N ALA A 50 -4.68 26.93 -51.48
CA ALA A 50 -5.24 27.42 -50.22
C ALA A 50 -6.01 26.33 -49.45
N LEU A 51 -6.97 25.67 -50.10
CA LEU A 51 -7.76 24.60 -49.49
C LEU A 51 -6.92 23.42 -49.00
N PRO A 52 -5.96 22.85 -49.77
CA PRO A 52 -5.15 21.74 -49.28
C PRO A 52 -4.27 22.14 -48.09
N ARG A 53 -3.75 23.38 -48.04
CA ARG A 53 -2.98 23.86 -46.87
C ARG A 53 -3.83 23.94 -45.60
N ILE A 54 -5.06 24.45 -45.71
CA ILE A 54 -5.98 24.54 -44.58
C ILE A 54 -6.39 23.13 -44.12
N ALA A 55 -6.68 22.24 -45.06
CA ALA A 55 -7.03 20.85 -44.76
C ALA A 55 -5.88 20.12 -44.04
N ALA A 56 -4.63 20.35 -44.46
CA ALA A 56 -3.46 19.76 -43.80
C ALA A 56 -3.33 20.21 -42.34
N ILE A 57 -3.47 21.51 -42.05
CA ILE A 57 -3.42 22.04 -40.68
C ILE A 57 -4.54 21.46 -39.82
N LEU A 58 -5.75 21.36 -40.37
CA LEU A 58 -6.89 20.82 -39.65
C LEU A 58 -6.71 19.33 -39.36
N ALA A 59 -6.20 18.56 -40.33
CA ALA A 59 -5.89 17.15 -40.17
C ALA A 59 -4.78 16.93 -39.13
N GLU A 60 -3.74 17.75 -39.12
CA GLU A 60 -2.67 17.68 -38.12
C GLU A 60 -3.19 17.95 -36.72
N ARG A 61 -4.00 19.01 -36.53
CA ARG A 61 -4.64 19.30 -35.23
C ARG A 61 -5.55 18.17 -34.77
N GLN A 62 -6.39 17.64 -35.66
CA GLN A 62 -7.26 16.50 -35.34
C GLN A 62 -6.44 15.26 -34.98
N GLY A 63 -5.35 15.01 -35.71
CA GLY A 63 -4.42 13.91 -35.45
C GLY A 63 -3.78 14.02 -34.08
N THR A 64 -3.23 15.19 -33.73
CA THR A 64 -2.63 15.45 -32.41
C THR A 64 -3.65 15.29 -31.29
N ILE A 65 -4.85 15.87 -31.41
CA ILE A 65 -5.90 15.76 -30.38
C ILE A 65 -6.31 14.30 -30.19
N THR A 66 -6.50 13.55 -31.28
CA THR A 66 -6.91 12.14 -31.21
C THR A 66 -5.81 11.29 -30.59
N HIS A 67 -4.56 11.53 -30.97
CA HIS A 67 -3.40 10.87 -30.39
C HIS A 67 -3.29 11.16 -28.88
N ASP A 68 -3.39 12.42 -28.48
CA ASP A 68 -3.25 12.83 -27.08
C ASP A 68 -4.40 12.28 -26.23
N LEU A 69 -5.62 12.22 -26.78
CA LEU A 69 -6.76 11.59 -26.12
C LEU A 69 -6.54 10.09 -25.94
N ALA A 70 -6.13 9.38 -26.99
CA ALA A 70 -5.84 7.95 -26.91
C ALA A 70 -4.71 7.65 -25.91
N TYR A 71 -3.65 8.46 -25.92
CA TYR A 71 -2.55 8.35 -24.97
C TYR A 71 -2.99 8.63 -23.53
N ALA A 72 -3.85 9.63 -23.31
CA ALA A 72 -4.41 9.92 -21.99
C ALA A 72 -5.31 8.78 -21.48
N GLU A 73 -6.12 8.19 -22.35
CA GLU A 73 -6.92 7.00 -22.01
C GLU A 73 -6.03 5.80 -21.67
N GLU A 74 -4.99 5.55 -22.46
CA GLU A 74 -4.01 4.49 -22.19
C GLU A 74 -3.34 4.71 -20.81
N LEU A 75 -2.86 5.92 -20.53
CA LEU A 75 -2.28 6.25 -19.23
C LEU A 75 -3.28 6.06 -18.08
N LYS A 76 -4.54 6.45 -18.28
CA LYS A 76 -5.60 6.25 -17.28
C LYS A 76 -5.88 4.77 -17.02
N THR A 77 -5.89 3.94 -18.07
CA THR A 77 -6.08 2.49 -17.91
C THR A 77 -4.88 1.85 -17.20
N LYS A 78 -3.65 2.24 -17.53
CA LYS A 78 -2.43 1.78 -16.84
C LYS A 78 -2.42 2.20 -15.38
N ALA A 79 -2.81 3.44 -15.08
CA ALA A 79 -2.89 3.94 -13.71
C ALA A 79 -3.90 3.13 -12.88
N ARG A 80 -5.10 2.87 -13.42
CA ARG A 80 -6.11 2.02 -12.75
C ARG A 80 -5.61 0.59 -12.55
N ALA A 81 -4.99 -0.01 -13.56
CA ALA A 81 -4.45 -1.35 -13.42
C ALA A 81 -3.33 -1.42 -12.37
N ALA A 82 -2.50 -0.38 -12.25
CA ALA A 82 -1.48 -0.28 -11.22
C ALA A 82 -2.08 -0.07 -9.82
N GLU A 83 -3.14 0.73 -9.71
CA GLU A 83 -3.92 0.93 -8.48
C GLU A 83 -4.54 -0.39 -8.01
N ASP A 84 -5.25 -1.10 -8.89
CA ASP A 84 -5.84 -2.41 -8.59
C ASP A 84 -4.79 -3.43 -8.15
N ALA A 85 -3.63 -3.47 -8.84
CA ALA A 85 -2.53 -4.37 -8.48
C ALA A 85 -1.92 -4.00 -7.12
N TYR A 86 -1.78 -2.71 -6.82
CA TYR A 86 -1.29 -2.22 -5.54
C TYR A 86 -2.25 -2.54 -4.39
N GLU A 87 -3.55 -2.29 -4.57
CA GLU A 87 -4.58 -2.61 -3.59
C GLU A 87 -4.63 -4.12 -3.31
N LYS A 88 -4.53 -4.94 -4.36
CA LYS A 88 -4.44 -6.39 -4.22
C LYS A 88 -3.19 -6.81 -3.43
N ALA A 89 -2.01 -6.30 -3.80
CA ALA A 89 -0.77 -6.60 -3.08
C ALA A 89 -0.84 -6.19 -1.60
N LEU A 90 -1.49 -5.06 -1.30
CA LEU A 90 -1.70 -4.61 0.08
C LEU A 90 -2.67 -5.52 0.85
N ALA A 91 -3.74 -5.98 0.20
CA ALA A 91 -4.68 -6.93 0.80
C ALA A 91 -4.00 -8.29 1.08
N ASP A 92 -3.26 -8.81 0.10
CA ASP A 92 -2.52 -10.06 0.21
C ASP A 92 -1.47 -9.99 1.34
N ALA A 93 -0.68 -8.90 1.39
CA ALA A 93 0.31 -8.70 2.45
C ALA A 93 -0.32 -8.59 3.85
N ARG A 94 -1.50 -7.97 3.97
CA ARG A 94 -2.24 -7.90 5.24
C ARG A 94 -2.77 -9.27 5.66
N ALA A 95 -3.27 -10.07 4.72
CA ALA A 95 -3.72 -11.43 4.99
C ALA A 95 -2.56 -12.32 5.43
N GLU A 96 -1.42 -12.27 4.72
CA GLU A 96 -0.21 -13.02 5.06
C GLU A 96 0.34 -12.60 6.44
N ALA A 97 0.37 -11.30 6.75
CA ALA A 97 0.77 -10.83 8.08
C ALA A 97 -0.15 -11.35 9.19
N GLN A 98 -1.46 -11.38 8.97
CA GLN A 98 -2.42 -11.95 9.93
C GLN A 98 -2.23 -13.46 10.10
N GLU A 99 -1.95 -14.17 9.02
CA GLU A 99 -1.65 -15.61 9.05
C GLU A 99 -0.37 -15.89 9.85
N ILE A 100 0.72 -15.17 9.57
CA ILE A 100 1.99 -15.30 10.30
C ILE A 100 1.78 -15.03 11.80
N VAL A 101 1.06 -13.97 12.16
CA VAL A 101 0.76 -13.66 13.56
C VAL A 101 -0.10 -14.76 14.19
N GLY A 102 -1.06 -15.32 13.46
CA GLY A 102 -1.89 -16.44 13.91
C GLY A 102 -1.07 -17.70 14.17
N GLN A 103 -0.20 -18.08 13.23
CA GLN A 103 0.70 -19.22 13.34
C GLN A 103 1.68 -19.05 14.51
N ALA A 104 2.36 -17.90 14.61
CA ALA A 104 3.28 -17.61 15.70
C ALA A 104 2.61 -17.67 17.08
N ARG A 105 1.37 -17.15 17.20
CA ARG A 105 0.61 -17.26 18.45
C ARG A 105 0.27 -18.71 18.80
N ALA A 106 -0.10 -19.52 17.81
CA ALA A 106 -0.41 -20.93 18.02
C ALA A 106 0.82 -21.73 18.46
N GLU A 107 1.97 -21.47 17.81
CA GLU A 107 3.26 -22.08 18.16
C GLU A 107 3.70 -21.70 19.57
N ILE A 108 3.69 -20.40 19.90
CA ILE A 108 4.02 -19.91 21.26
C ILE A 108 3.09 -20.54 22.31
N GLN A 109 1.79 -20.64 22.04
CA GLN A 109 0.87 -21.25 23.00
C GLN A 109 1.18 -22.72 23.22
N ALA A 110 1.52 -23.46 22.16
CA ALA A 110 1.93 -24.86 22.28
C ALA A 110 3.21 -25.02 23.09
N GLU A 111 4.22 -24.18 22.85
CA GLU A 111 5.47 -24.17 23.62
C GLU A 111 5.24 -23.84 25.09
N VAL A 112 4.39 -22.85 25.38
CA VAL A 112 4.02 -22.48 26.75
C VAL A 112 3.30 -23.63 27.45
N ASP A 113 2.36 -24.30 26.77
CA ASP A 113 1.63 -25.43 27.34
C ASP A 113 2.57 -26.62 27.63
N GLU A 114 3.54 -26.88 26.76
CA GLU A 114 4.58 -27.91 26.98
C GLU A 114 5.50 -27.54 28.14
N ALA A 115 5.97 -26.28 28.19
CA ALA A 115 6.81 -25.78 29.26
C ALA A 115 6.11 -25.85 30.62
N MET A 116 4.82 -25.50 30.67
CA MET A 116 3.98 -25.63 31.88
C MET A 116 3.87 -27.08 32.33
N LYS A 117 3.53 -28.01 31.42
CA LYS A 117 3.46 -29.45 31.77
C LYS A 117 4.77 -29.99 32.33
N ARG A 118 5.90 -29.59 31.76
CA ARG A 118 7.22 -29.98 32.24
C ARG A 118 7.53 -29.37 33.61
N ALA A 119 7.22 -28.09 33.80
CA ALA A 119 7.39 -27.41 35.07
C ALA A 119 6.54 -28.06 36.18
N ASP A 120 5.26 -28.36 35.90
CA ASP A 120 4.37 -29.04 36.83
C ASP A 120 4.89 -30.44 37.20
N ALA A 121 5.43 -31.19 36.24
CA ALA A 121 6.04 -32.49 36.49
C ALA A 121 7.30 -32.39 37.37
N GLU A 122 8.17 -31.40 37.13
CA GLU A 122 9.37 -31.18 37.97
C GLU A 122 8.98 -30.74 39.38
N ILE A 123 8.01 -29.83 39.51
CA ILE A 123 7.47 -29.39 40.80
C ILE A 123 6.92 -30.59 41.57
N ALA A 124 6.07 -31.41 40.94
CA ALA A 124 5.51 -32.60 41.58
C ALA A 124 6.59 -33.59 42.05
N ALA A 125 7.63 -33.81 41.23
CA ALA A 125 8.75 -34.67 41.60
C ALA A 125 9.54 -34.12 42.80
N ARG A 126 9.86 -32.81 42.80
CA ARG A 126 10.56 -32.15 43.92
C ARG A 126 9.72 -32.12 45.20
N THR A 127 8.41 -31.93 45.08
CA THR A 127 7.49 -31.99 46.22
C THR A 127 7.49 -33.38 46.83
N ALA A 128 7.38 -34.44 46.02
CA ALA A 128 7.42 -35.82 46.50
C ALA A 128 8.77 -36.20 47.14
N GLU A 129 9.89 -35.69 46.60
CA GLU A 129 11.22 -35.85 47.21
C GLU A 129 11.31 -35.13 48.56
N SER A 130 10.83 -33.88 48.62
CA SER A 130 10.83 -33.09 49.85
C SER A 130 9.95 -33.72 50.93
N GLU A 131 8.79 -34.27 50.56
CA GLU A 131 7.91 -34.99 51.48
C GLU A 131 8.59 -36.22 52.08
N LYS A 132 9.34 -36.99 51.28
CA LYS A 132 10.13 -38.13 51.77
C LYS A 132 11.23 -37.67 52.74
N ALA A 133 12.00 -36.64 52.38
CA ALA A 133 13.04 -36.10 53.23
C ALA A 133 12.47 -35.58 54.57
N ILE A 134 11.33 -34.89 54.53
CA ILE A 134 10.63 -34.43 55.74
C ILE A 134 10.17 -35.62 56.59
N ALA A 135 9.64 -36.69 55.97
CA ALA A 135 9.22 -37.89 56.69
C ALA A 135 10.40 -38.60 57.37
N GLU A 136 11.55 -38.70 56.70
CA GLU A 136 12.78 -39.26 57.27
C GLU A 136 13.31 -38.42 58.43
N ILE A 137 13.37 -37.08 58.27
CA ILE A 137 13.77 -36.16 59.34
C ILE A 137 12.81 -36.29 60.54
N ARG A 138 11.50 -36.40 60.29
CA ARG A 138 10.51 -36.59 61.36
C ARG A 138 10.70 -37.91 62.09
N ALA A 139 10.98 -39.00 61.36
CA ALA A 139 11.25 -40.30 61.97
C ALA A 139 12.52 -40.26 62.84
N GLY A 140 13.61 -39.69 62.33
CA GLY A 140 14.86 -39.53 63.09
C GLY A 140 14.71 -38.62 64.30
N ALA A 141 13.96 -37.51 64.17
CA ALA A 141 13.67 -36.61 65.30
C ALA A 141 12.86 -37.33 66.39
N MET A 142 11.90 -38.18 66.04
CA MET A 142 11.15 -38.99 67.02
C MET A 142 12.04 -39.99 67.74
N GLU A 143 13.02 -40.58 67.06
CA GLU A 143 14.01 -41.46 67.68
C GLU A 143 14.91 -40.70 68.66
N SER A 144 15.46 -39.55 68.25
CA SER A 144 16.25 -38.68 69.15
C SER A 144 15.43 -38.20 70.35
N VAL A 145 14.14 -37.91 70.18
CA VAL A 145 13.25 -37.56 71.30
C VAL A 145 13.09 -38.73 72.27
N ARG A 146 12.92 -39.97 71.79
CA ARG A 146 12.86 -41.16 72.65
C ARG A 146 14.15 -41.36 73.44
N GLU A 147 15.31 -41.19 72.80
CA GLU A 147 16.62 -41.32 73.44
C GLU A 147 16.80 -40.28 74.55
N VAL A 148 16.61 -38.99 74.25
CA VAL A 148 16.77 -37.89 75.21
C VAL A 148 15.75 -38.00 76.34
N ALA A 149 14.49 -38.35 76.04
CA ALA A 149 13.46 -38.56 77.05
C ALA A 149 13.79 -39.74 77.98
N GLY A 150 14.33 -40.84 77.44
CA GLY A 150 14.79 -41.99 78.21
C GLY A 150 15.94 -41.66 79.15
N GLU A 151 16.98 -40.98 78.64
CA GLU A 151 18.12 -40.53 79.44
C GLU A 151 17.68 -39.56 80.55
N THR A 152 16.84 -38.58 80.20
CA THR A 152 16.31 -37.60 81.15
C THR A 152 15.46 -38.28 82.24
N ALA A 153 14.60 -39.23 81.87
CA ALA A 153 13.77 -39.97 82.82
C ALA A 153 14.62 -40.83 83.77
N ALA A 154 15.65 -41.51 83.26
CA ALA A 154 16.58 -42.29 84.08
C ALA A 154 17.39 -41.41 85.05
N ALA A 155 17.85 -40.25 84.60
CA ALA A 155 18.51 -39.26 85.44
C ALA A 155 17.57 -38.76 86.57
N LEU A 156 16.30 -38.46 86.25
CA LEU A 156 15.29 -38.03 87.23
C LEU A 156 14.98 -39.11 88.26
N VAL A 157 14.78 -40.37 87.85
CA VAL A 157 14.52 -41.50 88.76
C VAL A 157 15.68 -41.70 89.74
N THR A 158 16.91 -41.59 89.24
CA THR A 158 18.12 -41.70 90.06
C THR A 158 18.23 -40.53 91.05
N ALA A 159 17.99 -39.29 90.59
CA ALA A 159 18.03 -38.09 91.43
C ALA A 159 16.97 -38.08 92.55
N LEU A 160 15.81 -38.70 92.30
CA LEU A 160 14.72 -38.84 93.28
C LEU A 160 14.90 -40.04 94.24
N GLY A 161 16.01 -40.78 94.15
CA GLY A 161 16.35 -41.87 95.06
C GLY A 161 15.79 -43.25 94.68
N GLY A 162 15.26 -43.41 93.46
CA GLY A 162 14.82 -44.69 92.91
C GLY A 162 15.96 -45.48 92.26
N LYS A 163 15.79 -46.79 92.11
CA LYS A 163 16.68 -47.62 91.27
C LYS A 163 16.24 -47.49 89.82
N SER A 164 17.13 -47.00 88.95
CA SER A 164 16.88 -46.96 87.50
C SER A 164 16.82 -48.38 86.94
N ASP A 165 15.65 -48.76 86.42
CA ASP A 165 15.47 -49.94 85.57
C ASP A 165 15.26 -49.44 84.15
N GLU A 166 16.32 -49.55 83.32
CA GLU A 166 16.33 -49.08 81.93
C GLU A 166 15.22 -49.73 81.08
N GLY A 167 14.87 -50.99 81.36
CA GLY A 167 13.82 -51.70 80.61
C GLY A 167 12.43 -51.14 80.93
N ALA A 168 12.15 -50.89 82.22
CA ALA A 168 10.88 -50.31 82.66
C ALA A 168 10.72 -48.85 82.20
N ILE A 169 11.81 -48.07 82.22
CA ILE A 169 11.81 -46.66 81.80
C ILE A 169 11.60 -46.53 80.28
N ARG A 170 12.32 -47.32 79.47
CA ARG A 170 12.08 -47.34 78.00
C ARG A 170 10.63 -47.70 77.68
N ALA A 171 10.09 -48.75 78.28
CA ALA A 171 8.69 -49.17 78.06
C ALA A 171 7.64 -48.14 78.53
N ALA A 172 7.99 -47.26 79.47
CA ALA A 172 7.12 -46.16 79.91
C ALA A 172 7.20 -44.95 78.97
N VAL A 173 8.41 -44.61 78.51
CA VAL A 173 8.64 -43.54 77.52
C VAL A 173 8.02 -43.90 76.17
N ASP A 174 8.22 -45.13 75.68
CA ASP A 174 7.64 -45.57 74.40
C ASP A 174 6.12 -45.49 74.41
N ARG A 175 5.47 -45.98 75.48
CA ARG A 175 4.01 -45.85 75.65
C ARG A 175 3.53 -44.41 75.66
N ARG A 176 4.34 -43.46 76.12
CA ARG A 176 3.95 -42.06 76.22
C ARG A 176 4.27 -41.24 74.97
N VAL A 177 5.23 -41.70 74.17
CA VAL A 177 5.57 -41.09 72.88
C VAL A 177 4.63 -41.59 71.77
N GLU A 178 4.05 -42.79 71.92
CA GLU A 178 3.12 -43.39 70.95
C GLU A 178 1.63 -43.08 71.22
N GLY A 179 1.28 -42.46 72.35
CA GLY A 179 -0.12 -42.18 72.77
C GLY A 179 -0.36 -40.76 73.25
#